data_AF-A0A2H5Y592-F1
#
_entry.id   AF-A0A2H5Y592-F1
#
_cell.length_a   1.000
_cell.length_b   1.000
_cell.length_c   1.000
_cell.angle_alpha   90.00
_cell.angle_beta   90.00
_cell.angle_gamma   90.00
#
_symmetry.space_group_name_H-M   'P 1'
#
loop_
_entity.id
_entity.type
_entity.pdbx_description
1 polymer ?
#
loop_
_entity_poly.entity_id
_entity_poly.type
_entity_poly.pdbx_seq_one_letter_code
_entity_poly.pdbx_strand_id
1 'polypeptide(L)'
;MAEPIRLFITSSPELEAEREIVGQVVAGLPVRLGWEIRHTPRPGEALAPALEAVEAAHLYVFILGMDYSAPMGLEWTRAVRARKRRLIFVKEVAHSPAAALWLSEHEEADRIPFDSLAAFRRVFERQLIRALLDLAETLHLHLDEIEGLTARMKALEEATPEAPTIARGAERSAIILGER
;
A
#
# COMPACT_ATOMS: atom_id res chain seq x y z
N MET A 1 17.90 -18.64 -14.06
CA MET A 1 16.53 -18.22 -14.43
C MET A 1 16.25 -16.95 -13.66
N ALA A 2 15.62 -15.96 -14.28
CA ALA A 2 15.29 -14.74 -13.57
C ALA A 2 14.15 -15.01 -12.57
N GLU A 3 14.29 -14.55 -11.32
CA GLU A 3 13.29 -14.79 -10.28
C GLU A 3 12.13 -13.81 -10.42
N PRO A 4 10.88 -14.23 -10.13
CA PRO A 4 9.74 -13.33 -10.17
C PRO A 4 9.86 -12.23 -9.10
N ILE A 5 9.23 -11.09 -9.36
CA ILE A 5 9.09 -10.05 -8.35
C ILE A 5 8.13 -10.56 -7.28
N ARG A 6 8.53 -10.43 -6.01
CA ARG A 6 7.83 -11.01 -4.86
C ARG A 6 7.19 -9.90 -4.05
N LEU A 7 5.86 -9.90 -4.00
CA LEU A 7 5.07 -9.01 -3.17
C LEU A 7 4.44 -9.79 -2.02
N PHE A 8 4.58 -9.29 -0.80
CA PHE A 8 3.75 -9.74 0.31
C PHE A 8 2.77 -8.63 0.69
N ILE A 9 1.48 -8.97 0.77
CA ILE A 9 0.40 -8.02 1.05
C ILE A 9 -0.23 -8.38 2.37
N THR A 10 0.06 -7.57 3.38
CA THR A 10 -0.69 -7.56 4.63
C THR A 10 -1.86 -6.62 4.52
N SER A 11 -3.08 -7.09 4.81
CA SER A 11 -4.28 -6.26 4.71
C SER A 11 -5.30 -6.58 5.78
N SER A 12 -6.06 -5.57 6.21
CA SER A 12 -7.23 -5.76 7.05
C SER A 12 -8.24 -6.73 6.40
N PRO A 13 -8.98 -7.55 7.18
CA PRO A 13 -9.80 -8.65 6.64
C PRO A 13 -10.88 -8.22 5.64
N GLU A 14 -11.43 -7.02 5.81
CA GLU A 14 -12.52 -6.47 5.00
C GLU A 14 -12.08 -5.89 3.65
N LEU A 15 -10.78 -5.86 3.36
CA LEU A 15 -10.21 -5.21 2.18
C LEU A 15 -10.06 -6.14 0.96
N GLU A 16 -11.02 -7.04 0.74
CA GLU A 16 -10.98 -7.98 -0.38
C GLU A 16 -10.94 -7.25 -1.75
N ALA A 17 -11.69 -6.15 -1.87
CA ALA A 17 -11.72 -5.36 -3.10
C ALA A 17 -10.38 -4.66 -3.37
N GLU A 18 -9.71 -4.13 -2.35
CA GLU A 18 -8.38 -3.55 -2.47
C GLU A 18 -7.34 -4.62 -2.84
N ARG A 19 -7.44 -5.83 -2.28
CA ARG A 19 -6.56 -6.96 -2.67
C ARG A 19 -6.73 -7.33 -4.14
N GLU A 20 -7.95 -7.34 -4.65
CA GLU A 20 -8.24 -7.56 -6.06
C GLU A 20 -7.62 -6.46 -6.94
N ILE A 21 -7.73 -5.19 -6.52
CA ILE A 21 -7.08 -4.06 -7.21
C ILE A 21 -5.57 -4.25 -7.29
N VAL A 22 -4.92 -4.77 -6.24
CA VAL A 22 -3.47 -5.06 -6.29
C VAL A 22 -3.15 -6.04 -7.41
N GLY A 23 -3.90 -7.14 -7.52
CA GLY A 23 -3.72 -8.12 -8.60
C GLY A 23 -3.89 -7.50 -9.98
N GLN A 24 -4.93 -6.68 -10.17
CA GLN A 24 -5.19 -5.99 -11.44
C GLN A 24 -4.12 -4.97 -11.82
N VAL A 25 -3.62 -4.21 -10.85
CA VAL A 25 -2.53 -3.25 -11.08
C VAL A 25 -1.27 -3.99 -11.49
N VAL A 26 -0.88 -5.02 -10.73
CA VAL A 26 0.31 -5.82 -10.99
C VAL A 26 0.27 -6.47 -12.38
N ALA A 27 -0.87 -7.03 -12.77
CA ALA A 27 -1.06 -7.63 -14.09
C ALA A 27 -0.99 -6.61 -15.24
N GLY A 28 -1.24 -5.32 -14.97
CA GLY A 28 -1.20 -4.25 -15.97
C GLY A 28 0.17 -3.58 -16.14
N LEU A 29 1.16 -3.92 -15.31
CA LEU A 29 2.49 -3.31 -15.38
C LEU A 29 3.35 -3.98 -16.47
N PRO A 30 4.19 -3.20 -17.19
CA PRO A 30 5.04 -3.71 -18.27
C PRO A 30 6.30 -4.40 -17.72
N VAL A 31 6.12 -5.50 -16.97
CA VAL A 31 7.19 -6.26 -16.32
C VAL A 31 7.19 -7.71 -16.81
N ARG A 32 8.36 -8.21 -17.22
CA ARG A 32 8.58 -9.52 -17.85
C ARG A 32 8.94 -10.63 -16.85
N LEU A 33 9.57 -10.29 -15.73
CA LEU A 33 10.01 -11.24 -14.69
C LEU A 33 8.85 -12.07 -14.10
N GLY A 34 7.62 -11.62 -14.27
CA GLY A 34 6.45 -12.20 -13.62
C GLY A 34 6.38 -11.82 -12.14
N TRP A 35 5.30 -12.27 -11.49
CA TRP A 35 4.97 -11.85 -10.13
C TRP A 35 4.62 -13.07 -9.27
N GLU A 36 5.15 -13.08 -8.05
CA GLU A 36 4.65 -13.90 -6.96
C GLU A 36 4.01 -12.98 -5.93
N ILE A 37 2.69 -13.08 -5.77
CA ILE A 37 1.93 -12.30 -4.82
C ILE A 37 1.44 -13.23 -3.71
N ARG A 38 1.82 -12.92 -2.48
CA ARG A 38 1.34 -13.59 -1.26
C ARG A 38 0.57 -12.59 -0.42
N HIS A 39 -0.38 -13.10 0.35
CA HIS A 39 -1.25 -12.29 1.19
C HIS A 39 -1.24 -12.78 2.64
N THR A 40 -1.74 -11.95 3.55
CA THR A 40 -2.18 -12.39 4.88
C THR A 40 -2.99 -13.69 4.77
N PRO A 41 -2.63 -14.73 5.53
CA PRO A 41 -3.31 -16.01 5.46
C PRO A 41 -4.73 -15.89 5.99
N ARG A 42 -5.65 -16.66 5.41
CA ARG A 42 -7.04 -16.74 5.88
C ARG A 42 -7.11 -17.50 7.21
N PRO A 43 -8.18 -17.30 8.01
CA PRO A 43 -8.39 -18.10 9.21
C PRO A 43 -8.30 -19.61 8.92
N GLY A 44 -7.43 -20.30 9.66
CA GLY A 44 -7.17 -21.74 9.49
C GLY A 44 -6.01 -22.10 8.57
N GLU A 45 -5.44 -21.14 7.83
CA GLU A 45 -4.21 -21.37 7.05
C GLU A 45 -2.96 -21.30 7.95
N ALA A 46 -1.91 -22.04 7.56
CA ALA A 46 -0.67 -22.07 8.32
C ALA A 46 0.06 -20.72 8.24
N LEU A 47 0.42 -20.18 9.41
CA LEU A 47 1.09 -18.89 9.51
C LEU A 47 2.58 -18.94 9.10
N ALA A 48 3.27 -20.05 9.37
CA ALA A 48 4.73 -20.12 9.13
C ALA A 48 5.12 -19.84 7.67
N PRO A 49 4.49 -20.45 6.64
CA PRO A 49 4.78 -20.12 5.24
C PRO A 49 4.51 -18.66 4.88
N ALA A 50 3.50 -18.02 5.49
CA ALA A 50 3.23 -16.61 5.25
C ALA A 50 4.37 -15.73 5.80
N LEU A 51 4.88 -16.03 7.00
CA LEU A 51 6.00 -15.29 7.58
C LEU A 51 7.32 -15.51 6.81
N GLU A 52 7.55 -16.70 6.26
CA GLU A 52 8.66 -16.97 5.34
C GLU A 52 8.50 -16.16 4.04
N ALA A 53 7.28 -16.07 3.50
CA ALA A 53 7.02 -15.24 2.33
C ALA A 53 7.25 -13.74 2.59
N VAL A 54 6.95 -13.24 3.81
CA VAL A 54 7.32 -11.87 4.21
C VAL A 54 8.84 -11.68 4.12
N GLU A 55 9.63 -12.64 4.62
CA GLU A 55 11.10 -12.57 4.56
C GLU A 55 11.65 -12.70 3.14
N ALA A 56 10.98 -13.44 2.26
CA ALA A 56 11.40 -13.62 0.87
C ALA A 56 10.96 -12.46 -0.04
N ALA A 57 9.99 -11.64 0.38
CA ALA A 57 9.44 -10.57 -0.44
C ALA A 57 10.46 -9.48 -0.77
N HIS A 58 10.38 -8.96 -1.99
CA HIS A 58 11.12 -7.78 -2.42
C HIS A 58 10.45 -6.51 -1.86
N LEU A 59 9.11 -6.50 -1.87
CA LEU A 59 8.29 -5.41 -1.34
C LEU A 59 7.24 -5.97 -0.38
N TYR A 60 7.07 -5.27 0.74
CA TYR A 60 6.00 -5.51 1.69
C TYR A 60 4.96 -4.41 1.57
N VAL A 61 3.72 -4.78 1.28
CA VAL A 61 2.59 -3.87 1.18
C VAL A 61 1.73 -4.06 2.42
N PHE A 62 1.46 -2.98 3.15
CA PHE A 62 0.56 -2.96 4.29
C PHE A 62 -0.65 -2.10 3.96
N ILE A 63 -1.85 -2.65 4.05
CA ILE A 63 -3.10 -1.95 3.76
C ILE A 63 -3.98 -2.01 5.01
N LEU A 64 -4.07 -0.89 5.72
CA LEU A 64 -4.89 -0.77 6.91
C LEU A 64 -6.27 -0.21 6.55
N GLY A 65 -7.31 -0.94 6.92
CA GLY A 65 -8.70 -0.54 6.81
C GLY A 65 -9.30 -0.19 8.17
N MET A 66 -10.51 -0.65 8.42
CA MET A 66 -11.23 -0.46 9.66
C MET A 66 -10.52 -1.12 10.84
N ASP A 67 -10.03 -2.35 10.68
CA ASP A 67 -9.51 -3.13 11.80
C ASP A 67 -8.04 -3.56 11.61
N TYR A 68 -7.36 -3.75 12.73
CA TYR A 68 -6.01 -4.30 12.78
C TYR A 68 -6.05 -5.57 13.63
N SER A 69 -5.96 -6.71 12.95
CA SER A 69 -6.20 -8.01 13.56
C SER A 69 -5.09 -9.00 13.25
N ALA A 70 -5.02 -10.08 14.02
CA ALA A 70 -4.07 -11.14 13.76
C ALA A 70 -4.33 -11.78 12.38
N PRO A 71 -3.28 -12.13 11.61
CA PRO A 71 -1.87 -12.13 12.00
C PRO A 71 -1.07 -10.87 11.60
N MET A 72 -1.73 -9.78 11.20
CA MET A 72 -1.09 -8.59 10.62
C MET A 72 0.09 -8.06 11.44
N GLY A 73 0.01 -8.09 12.78
CA GLY A 73 1.10 -7.62 13.64
C GLY A 73 2.36 -8.49 13.64
N LEU A 74 2.21 -9.81 13.44
CA LEU A 74 3.35 -10.71 13.29
C LEU A 74 4.02 -10.48 11.93
N GLU A 75 3.22 -10.27 10.88
CA GLU A 75 3.70 -9.95 9.54
C GLU A 75 4.44 -8.61 9.51
N TRP A 76 3.87 -7.58 10.14
CA TRP A 76 4.50 -6.27 10.30
C TRP A 76 5.85 -6.37 11.02
N THR A 77 5.85 -7.02 12.18
CA THR A 77 7.08 -7.23 12.97
C THR A 77 8.13 -7.96 12.14
N ARG A 78 7.71 -8.94 11.34
CA ARG A 78 8.61 -9.69 10.46
C ARG A 78 9.19 -8.81 9.36
N ALA A 79 8.37 -8.02 8.68
CA ALA A 79 8.80 -7.11 7.62
C ALA A 79 9.77 -6.04 8.15
N VAL A 80 9.52 -5.49 9.35
CA VAL A 80 10.40 -4.53 10.02
C VAL A 80 11.75 -5.17 10.33
N ARG A 81 11.77 -6.36 10.95
CA ARG A 81 13.02 -7.07 11.29
C ARG A 81 13.83 -7.43 10.07
N ALA A 82 13.18 -7.87 9.00
CA ALA A 82 13.80 -8.18 7.71
C ALA A 82 14.14 -6.93 6.88
N ARG A 83 13.93 -5.72 7.43
CA ARG A 83 14.20 -4.42 6.79
C ARG A 83 13.59 -4.31 5.40
N LYS A 84 12.39 -4.83 5.23
CA LYS A 84 11.70 -4.78 3.94
C LYS A 84 11.40 -3.34 3.57
N ARG A 85 11.47 -3.08 2.26
CA ARG A 85 10.87 -1.88 1.70
C ARG A 85 9.36 -2.01 1.85
N ARG A 86 8.76 -1.06 2.56
CA ARG A 86 7.35 -1.09 3.00
C ARG A 86 6.57 -0.01 2.24
N LEU A 87 5.41 -0.37 1.71
CA LEU A 87 4.42 0.57 1.18
C LEU A 87 3.19 0.50 2.09
N ILE A 88 2.88 1.60 2.78
CA ILE A 88 1.89 1.62 3.86
C ILE A 88 0.70 2.46 3.42
N PHE A 89 -0.42 1.82 3.16
CA PHE A 89 -1.66 2.44 2.73
C PHE A 89 -2.66 2.42 3.88
N VAL A 90 -3.32 3.55 4.13
CA VAL A 90 -4.30 3.68 5.22
C VAL A 90 -5.61 4.19 4.63
N LYS A 91 -6.68 3.42 4.80
CA LYS A 91 -8.01 3.80 4.35
C LYS A 91 -8.62 4.82 5.31
N GLU A 92 -9.21 5.89 4.78
CA GLU A 92 -9.92 6.89 5.58
C GLU A 92 -11.29 6.36 6.01
N VAL A 93 -11.33 5.66 7.13
CA VAL A 93 -12.54 5.08 7.74
C VAL A 93 -12.50 5.25 9.25
N ALA A 94 -13.63 5.01 9.92
CA ALA A 94 -13.66 4.88 11.37
C ALA A 94 -12.87 3.64 11.80
N HIS A 95 -11.66 3.85 12.32
CA HIS A 95 -10.78 2.76 12.77
C HIS A 95 -11.24 2.16 14.10
N SER A 96 -11.02 0.85 14.25
CA SER A 96 -11.16 0.16 15.52
C SER A 96 -10.12 0.68 16.54
N PRO A 97 -10.31 0.45 17.84
CA PRO A 97 -9.31 0.80 18.84
C PRO A 97 -7.93 0.18 18.57
N ALA A 98 -7.89 -1.04 18.05
CA ALA A 98 -6.63 -1.72 17.71
C ALA A 98 -5.92 -1.05 16.53
N ALA A 99 -6.66 -0.68 15.48
CA ALA A 99 -6.11 0.04 14.33
C ALA A 99 -5.66 1.46 14.72
N ALA A 100 -6.46 2.17 15.52
CA ALA A 100 -6.11 3.50 16.03
C ALA A 100 -4.85 3.47 16.90
N LEU A 101 -4.71 2.45 17.77
CA LEU A 101 -3.49 2.26 18.56
C LEU A 101 -2.27 2.06 17.66
N TRP A 102 -2.35 1.14 16.68
CA TRP A 102 -1.26 0.93 15.72
C TRP A 102 -0.88 2.21 14.98
N LEU A 103 -1.87 3.01 14.57
CA LEU A 103 -1.67 4.30 13.94
C LEU A 103 -1.03 5.34 14.88
N SER A 104 -1.28 5.29 16.18
CA SER A 104 -0.59 6.18 17.13
C SER A 104 0.86 5.75 17.37
N GLU A 105 1.12 4.44 17.40
CA GLU A 105 2.44 3.88 17.73
C GLU A 105 3.46 3.99 16.59
N HIS A 106 3.01 4.20 15.35
CA HIS A 106 3.86 4.21 14.15
C HIS A 106 3.76 5.54 13.38
N GLU A 107 3.50 6.66 14.06
CA GLU A 107 3.23 7.98 13.45
C GLU A 107 4.34 8.42 12.47
N GLU A 108 5.57 7.99 12.71
CA GLU A 108 6.74 8.24 11.88
C GLU A 108 6.79 7.46 10.56
N ALA A 109 5.89 6.49 10.37
CA ALA A 109 5.84 5.71 9.14
C ALA A 109 5.25 6.55 7.98
N ASP A 110 5.87 6.48 6.80
CA ASP A 110 5.37 7.12 5.59
C ASP A 110 4.07 6.48 5.10
N ARG A 111 2.93 7.01 5.57
CA ARG A 111 1.58 6.51 5.26
C ARG A 111 1.03 7.21 4.02
N ILE A 112 0.34 6.43 3.20
CA ILE A 112 -0.34 6.89 1.99
C ILE A 112 -1.85 6.76 2.23
N PRO A 113 -2.58 7.87 2.47
CA PRO A 113 -4.01 7.82 2.70
C PRO A 113 -4.78 7.53 1.40
N PHE A 114 -5.95 6.89 1.54
CA PHE A 114 -6.92 6.74 0.45
C PHE A 114 -8.34 6.62 1.00
N ASP A 115 -9.34 7.12 0.27
CA ASP A 115 -10.75 7.15 0.71
C ASP A 115 -11.65 6.17 -0.08
N SER A 116 -11.16 5.65 -1.22
CA SER A 116 -11.95 4.92 -2.20
C SER A 116 -11.10 3.93 -2.98
N LEU A 117 -11.73 2.95 -3.62
CA LEU A 117 -11.03 1.98 -4.48
C LEU A 117 -10.33 2.64 -5.67
N ALA A 118 -10.93 3.68 -6.25
CA ALA A 118 -10.33 4.44 -7.34
C ALA A 118 -9.10 5.22 -6.88
N ALA A 119 -9.18 5.89 -5.71
CA ALA A 119 -8.04 6.54 -5.09
C ALA A 119 -6.94 5.52 -4.76
N PHE A 120 -7.29 4.39 -4.13
CA PHE A 120 -6.38 3.31 -3.80
C PHE A 120 -5.63 2.81 -5.04
N ARG A 121 -6.35 2.48 -6.12
CA ARG A 121 -5.74 2.03 -7.38
C ARG A 121 -4.68 3.01 -7.87
N ARG A 122 -5.02 4.31 -7.92
CA ARG A 122 -4.11 5.35 -8.40
C ARG A 122 -2.87 5.49 -7.52
N VAL A 123 -3.05 5.57 -6.20
CA VAL A 123 -1.90 5.75 -5.28
C VAL A 123 -1.07 4.47 -5.19
N PHE A 124 -1.68 3.29 -5.19
CA PHE A 124 -0.99 2.00 -5.18
C PHE A 124 -0.14 1.82 -6.43
N GLU A 125 -0.70 2.03 -7.62
CA GLU A 125 0.02 1.90 -8.89
C GLU A 125 1.22 2.84 -8.95
N ARG A 126 1.03 4.11 -8.58
CA ARG A 126 2.10 5.10 -8.51
C ARG A 126 3.23 4.64 -7.58
N GLN A 127 2.90 4.25 -6.35
CA GLN A 127 3.88 3.88 -5.34
C GLN A 127 4.59 2.57 -5.67
N LEU A 128 3.89 1.61 -6.28
CA LEU A 128 4.47 0.38 -6.76
C LEU A 128 5.48 0.65 -7.89
N ILE A 129 5.11 1.45 -8.91
CA ILE A 129 6.04 1.80 -10.01
C ILE A 129 7.28 2.49 -9.45
N ARG A 130 7.12 3.45 -8.54
CA ARG A 130 8.26 4.13 -7.90
C ARG A 130 9.16 3.13 -7.18
N ALA A 131 8.57 2.20 -6.42
CA ALA A 131 9.33 1.19 -5.71
C ALA A 131 10.07 0.22 -6.64
N LEU A 132 9.48 -0.13 -7.79
CA LEU A 132 10.12 -0.96 -8.81
C LEU A 132 11.31 -0.24 -9.45
N LEU A 133 11.15 1.02 -9.82
CA LEU A 133 12.22 1.83 -10.41
C LEU A 133 13.40 1.99 -9.46
N ASP A 134 13.13 2.25 -8.18
CA ASP A 134 14.17 2.34 -7.16
C ASP A 134 14.87 0.99 -6.90
N LEU A 135 14.21 -0.13 -7.19
CA LEU A 135 14.75 -1.48 -7.08
C LEU A 135 15.26 -2.03 -8.42
N ALA A 136 15.30 -1.23 -9.50
CA ALA A 136 15.52 -1.72 -10.84
C ALA A 136 16.81 -2.53 -11.00
N GLU A 137 17.89 -2.06 -10.38
CA GLU A 137 19.18 -2.78 -10.39
C GLU A 137 19.11 -4.10 -9.60
N THR A 138 18.50 -4.09 -8.42
CA THR A 138 18.34 -5.31 -7.58
C THR A 138 17.47 -6.35 -8.28
N LEU A 139 16.41 -5.91 -8.95
CA LEU A 139 15.48 -6.75 -9.68
C LEU A 139 16.00 -7.10 -11.08
N HIS A 140 17.13 -6.54 -11.50
CA HIS A 140 17.69 -6.71 -12.85
C HIS A 140 16.67 -6.38 -13.95
N LEU A 141 15.88 -5.31 -13.76
CA LEU A 141 14.90 -4.85 -14.75
C LEU A 141 15.61 -4.45 -16.03
N HIS A 142 15.04 -4.88 -17.15
CA HIS A 142 15.56 -4.57 -18.47
C HIS A 142 15.22 -3.11 -18.85
N LEU A 143 16.01 -2.51 -19.74
CA LEU A 143 15.86 -1.09 -20.09
C LEU A 143 14.45 -0.76 -20.59
N ASP A 144 13.85 -1.63 -21.41
CA ASP A 144 12.50 -1.45 -21.93
C ASP A 144 11.41 -1.56 -20.85
N GLU A 145 11.65 -2.34 -19.79
CA GLU A 145 10.76 -2.38 -18.62
C GLU A 145 10.86 -1.06 -17.83
N ILE A 146 12.07 -0.54 -17.64
CA ILE A 146 12.31 0.74 -16.95
C ILE A 146 11.66 1.89 -17.73
N GLU A 147 11.82 1.92 -19.05
CA GLU A 147 11.18 2.91 -19.93
C GLU A 147 9.65 2.80 -19.86
N GLY A 148 9.11 1.58 -19.92
CA GLY A 148 7.67 1.34 -19.80
C GLY A 148 7.10 1.79 -18.45
N LEU A 149 7.78 1.47 -17.36
CA LEU A 149 7.42 1.92 -16.01
C LEU A 149 7.50 3.45 -15.88
N THR A 150 8.53 4.07 -16.43
CA THR A 150 8.70 5.54 -16.41
C THR A 150 7.61 6.24 -17.22
N ALA A 151 7.28 5.74 -18.42
CA ALA A 151 6.19 6.26 -19.23
C ALA A 151 4.84 6.11 -18.52
N ARG A 152 4.61 4.97 -17.86
CA ARG A 152 3.41 4.73 -17.08
C ARG A 152 3.29 5.69 -15.88
N MET A 153 4.40 5.94 -15.17
CA MET A 153 4.45 6.93 -14.08
C MET A 153 4.03 8.32 -14.57
N LYS A 154 4.60 8.80 -15.68
CA LYS A 154 4.26 10.10 -16.27
C LYS A 154 2.78 10.19 -16.63
N ALA A 155 2.22 9.16 -17.26
CA ALA A 155 0.80 9.12 -17.59
C ALA A 155 -0.11 9.22 -16.34
N LEU A 156 0.30 8.64 -15.20
CA LEU A 156 -0.44 8.75 -13.94
C LEU A 156 -0.34 10.14 -13.30
N GLU A 157 0.75 10.86 -13.53
CA GLU A 157 0.93 12.26 -13.11
C GLU A 157 0.03 13.19 -13.94
N GLU A 158 0.02 13.01 -15.27
CA GLU A 158 -0.79 13.81 -16.20
C GLU A 158 -2.31 13.56 -16.07
N ALA A 159 -2.71 12.32 -15.77
CA ALA A 159 -4.12 11.94 -15.60
C ALA A 159 -4.72 12.37 -14.24
N THR A 160 -3.96 13.03 -13.37
CA THR A 160 -4.48 13.58 -12.12
C THR A 160 -4.85 15.05 -12.35
N PRO A 161 -6.14 15.42 -12.51
CA PRO A 161 -6.50 16.84 -12.47
C PRO A 161 -6.14 17.39 -11.08
N GLU A 162 -5.68 18.63 -11.00
CA GLU A 162 -5.55 19.40 -9.75
C GLU A 162 -6.78 19.16 -8.87
N ALA A 163 -6.54 18.73 -7.63
CA ALA A 163 -7.62 18.53 -6.67
C ALA A 163 -8.42 19.84 -6.50
N PRO A 164 -9.77 19.80 -6.45
CA PRO A 164 -10.54 20.96 -6.05
C PRO A 164 -10.14 21.36 -4.62
N THR A 165 -9.97 22.67 -4.44
CA THR A 165 -9.70 23.35 -3.17
C THR A 165 -10.61 22.81 -2.06
N ILE A 166 -10.07 21.96 -1.18
CA ILE A 166 -10.79 21.59 0.05
C ILE A 166 -10.76 22.83 0.95
N ALA A 167 -11.89 23.52 1.01
CA ALA A 167 -12.18 24.49 2.06
C ALA A 167 -11.99 23.79 3.40
N ARG A 168 -10.95 24.18 4.14
CA ARG A 168 -10.72 23.71 5.51
C ARG A 168 -11.87 24.21 6.39
N GLY A 169 -12.78 23.30 6.72
CA GLY A 169 -13.79 23.48 7.75
C GLY A 169 -13.11 23.77 9.10
N ALA A 170 -13.66 24.73 9.81
CA ALA A 170 -13.16 25.21 11.09
C ALA A 170 -13.37 24.17 12.20
N GLU A 171 -12.32 23.41 12.54
CA GLU A 171 -12.34 22.46 13.66
C GLU A 171 -11.86 23.04 15.00
N ARG A 172 -11.82 24.36 15.16
CA ARG A 172 -11.54 24.99 16.46
C ARG A 172 -12.39 26.23 16.69
N SER A 173 -13.61 25.99 17.21
CA SER A 173 -14.49 26.94 17.92
C SER A 173 -14.91 28.21 17.18
N ALA A 174 -16.22 28.38 16.94
CA ALA A 174 -16.81 29.63 16.50
C ALA A 174 -17.67 30.24 17.62
N ILE A 175 -17.37 31.50 17.99
CA ILE A 175 -18.23 32.35 18.83
C ILE A 175 -19.00 33.26 17.87
N ILE A 176 -20.33 33.22 17.92
CA ILE A 176 -21.20 34.14 17.17
C ILE A 176 -21.57 35.29 18.11
N LEU A 177 -21.11 36.51 17.82
CA LEU A 177 -21.57 37.72 18.47
C LEU A 177 -22.75 38.28 17.66
N GLY A 178 -23.91 38.40 18.30
CA GLY A 178 -25.06 39.11 17.73
C GLY A 178 -24.85 40.61 17.85
N GLU A 179 -24.92 41.32 16.73
CA GLU A 179 -24.96 42.78 16.71
C GLU A 179 -26.34 43.26 17.19
N ARG A 180 -26.36 44.36 17.95
CA ARG A 180 -27.57 45.11 18.32
C ARG A 180 -27.94 46.09 17.22
#